data_AF-A0A9C8WQ73-F1
#
_entry.id   AF-A0A9C8WQ73-F1
#
_cell.length_a   1.000
_cell.length_b   1.000
_cell.length_c   1.000
_cell.angle_alpha   90.00
_cell.angle_beta   90.00
_cell.angle_gamma   90.00
#
_symmetry.space_group_name_H-M   'P 1'
#
loop_
_entity.id
_entity.type
_entity.pdbx_description
1 polymer ?
#
loop_
_entity_poly.entity_id
_entity_poly.type
_entity_poly.pdbx_seq_one_letter_code
_entity_poly.pdbx_strand_id
1 'polypeptide(L)'
;MESEEFLDRIFVKIVRRYERKGKLSGSMKLGQALSSRERALLSNFFGLDPLRINAREEVRLSFDKLLENGTGQQWLNRIADRLGCSIAPPVERHGSSPARILCSRLSLAFPELEPLTAALKEDSTPLERMFAGKAQETVGEYCFQAAETVRFLLGNSEPMTISELGARFCGDSKRLRQGKLRTLVMEWLRICSPDGDLLEEESDLLSRYHVLSDRLTVHAVFYGPVIYEKDGTVFDWIFRLYQQGEPATIGWSTLQNIDRIYWYDDEPLPLICCENEAPFSKLMREKQQQGILFTSGFPGSAVQKLYQLLAPR
;
A
#
# COMPACT_ATOMS: atom_id res chain seq x y z
N MET A 1 25.52 42.05 20.98
CA MET A 1 25.06 41.09 21.99
C MET A 1 23.82 40.34 21.50
N GLU A 2 22.65 40.97 21.32
CA GLU A 2 21.42 40.27 20.90
C GLU A 2 21.53 39.46 19.59
N SER A 3 22.34 39.92 18.64
CA SER A 3 22.48 39.24 17.34
C SER A 3 23.37 37.99 17.37
N GLU A 4 24.24 37.85 18.37
CA GLU A 4 25.06 36.65 18.54
C GLU A 4 24.27 35.56 19.26
N GLU A 5 23.46 35.94 20.26
CA GLU A 5 22.52 35.05 20.94
C GLU A 5 21.52 34.40 19.97
N PHE A 6 21.13 35.10 18.89
CA PHE A 6 20.27 34.53 17.85
C PHE A 6 20.92 33.32 17.16
N LEU A 7 22.16 33.46 16.69
CA LEU A 7 22.87 32.37 16.02
C LEU A 7 23.11 31.20 16.97
N ASP A 8 23.50 31.47 18.21
CA ASP A 8 23.74 30.44 19.21
C ASP A 8 22.47 29.64 19.50
N ARG A 9 21.30 30.31 19.58
CA ARG A 9 20.01 29.63 19.70
C ARG A 9 19.69 28.73 18.50
N ILE A 10 20.07 29.13 17.29
CA ILE A 10 19.90 28.31 16.09
C ILE A 10 20.83 27.11 16.12
N PHE A 11 22.10 27.32 16.45
CA PHE A 11 23.10 26.27 16.57
C PHE A 11 22.74 25.23 17.61
N VAL A 12 22.28 25.63 18.79
CA VAL A 12 21.77 24.70 19.82
C VAL A 12 20.61 23.86 19.28
N LYS A 13 19.72 24.40 18.44
CA LYS A 13 18.66 23.61 17.80
C LYS A 13 19.22 22.59 16.80
N ILE A 14 20.25 22.94 16.03
CA ILE A 14 20.92 22.02 15.09
C ILE A 14 21.60 20.90 15.85
N VAL A 15 22.36 21.21 16.91
CA VAL A 15 23.03 20.22 17.76
C VAL A 15 22.00 19.27 18.37
N ARG A 16 20.93 19.78 19.00
CA ARG A 16 19.86 18.93 19.56
C ARG A 16 19.17 18.05 18.51
N ARG A 17 19.05 18.54 17.26
CA ARG A 17 18.52 17.74 16.16
C ARG A 17 19.48 16.61 15.81
N TYR A 18 20.77 16.90 15.73
CA TYR A 18 21.81 15.91 15.45
C TYR A 18 21.88 14.86 16.55
N GLU A 19 21.93 15.25 17.82
CA GLU A 19 21.89 14.34 18.98
C GLU A 19 20.66 13.41 18.95
N ARG A 20 19.51 13.91 18.47
CA ARG A 20 18.27 13.12 18.39
C ARG A 20 18.23 12.18 17.20
N LYS A 21 18.76 12.59 16.04
CA LYS A 21 18.60 11.89 14.76
C LYS A 21 19.84 11.12 14.32
N GLY A 22 20.99 11.34 14.94
CA GLY A 22 22.29 10.81 14.53
C GLY A 22 22.82 11.36 13.19
N LYS A 23 22.02 12.12 12.43
CA LYS A 23 22.41 12.72 11.15
C LYS A 23 21.71 14.06 10.89
N LEU A 24 22.39 14.93 10.15
CA LEU A 24 21.83 16.17 9.61
C LEU A 24 21.14 15.88 8.28
N SER A 25 19.81 15.76 8.26
CA SER A 25 19.05 15.48 7.02
C SER A 25 17.73 16.23 6.93
N GLY A 26 17.24 16.40 5.68
CA GLY A 26 15.98 17.06 5.36
C GLY A 26 16.02 18.57 5.60
N SER A 27 14.86 19.16 5.97
CA SER A 27 14.77 20.61 6.26
C SER A 27 14.49 20.93 7.72
N MET A 28 14.89 22.14 8.15
CA MET A 28 14.62 22.68 9.49
C MET A 28 14.23 24.15 9.44
N LYS A 29 13.13 24.51 10.11
CA LYS A 29 12.72 25.91 10.30
C LYS A 29 13.69 26.61 11.26
N LEU A 30 14.30 27.70 10.81
CA LEU A 30 15.18 28.54 11.61
C LEU A 30 14.38 29.65 12.31
N GLY A 31 13.43 30.26 11.59
CA GLY A 31 12.56 31.31 12.12
C GLY A 31 11.51 31.77 11.11
N GLN A 32 10.76 32.81 11.45
CA GLN A 32 9.75 33.42 10.60
C GLN A 32 9.85 34.94 10.75
N ALA A 33 9.70 35.68 9.65
CA ALA A 33 9.84 37.14 9.63
C ALA A 33 11.16 37.62 10.27
N LEU A 34 12.26 36.91 9.97
CA LEU A 34 13.59 37.28 10.47
C LEU A 34 14.00 38.65 9.93
N SER A 35 14.61 39.47 10.79
CA SER A 35 15.16 40.77 10.41
C SER A 35 16.24 40.61 9.34
N SER A 36 16.48 41.66 8.54
CA SER A 36 17.54 41.64 7.53
C SER A 36 18.93 41.35 8.12
N ARG A 37 19.16 41.75 9.37
CA ARG A 37 20.40 41.46 10.10
C ARG A 37 20.53 39.96 10.45
N GLU A 38 19.48 39.34 10.97
CA GLU A 38 19.47 37.90 11.27
C GLU A 38 19.61 37.04 10.00
N ARG A 39 18.96 37.45 8.90
CA ARG A 39 19.11 36.79 7.60
C ARG A 39 20.53 36.89 7.06
N ALA A 40 21.18 38.05 7.19
CA ALA A 40 22.56 38.22 6.80
C ALA A 40 23.50 37.33 7.63
N LEU A 41 23.28 37.22 8.94
CA LEU A 41 24.05 36.33 9.82
C LEU A 41 23.94 34.85 9.41
N LEU A 42 22.72 34.38 9.13
CA LEU A 42 22.50 33.01 8.63
C LEU A 42 23.16 32.78 7.28
N SER A 43 23.04 33.74 6.36
CA SER A 43 23.61 33.63 5.01
C SER A 43 25.14 33.64 5.05
N ASN A 44 25.74 34.44 5.94
CA ASN A 44 27.19 34.49 6.12
C ASN A 44 27.73 33.18 6.69
N PHE A 45 26.97 32.50 7.55
CA PHE A 45 27.41 31.25 8.17
C PHE A 45 27.17 30.02 7.29
N PHE A 46 25.96 29.88 6.73
CA PHE A 46 25.55 28.69 5.98
C PHE A 46 25.69 28.82 4.45
N GLY A 47 25.89 30.04 3.94
CA GLY A 47 25.72 30.34 2.52
C GLY A 47 24.26 30.60 2.15
N LEU A 48 24.04 31.16 0.95
CA LEU A 48 22.70 31.49 0.45
C LEU A 48 21.93 30.25 -0.02
N ASP A 49 22.60 29.32 -0.72
CA ASP A 49 21.96 28.18 -1.38
C ASP A 49 21.22 27.21 -0.44
N PRO A 50 21.73 26.92 0.78
CA PRO A 50 21.05 26.05 1.73
C PRO A 50 19.84 26.69 2.40
N LEU A 51 19.67 28.02 2.29
CA LEU A 51 18.58 28.76 2.92
C LEU A 51 17.42 28.93 1.94
N ARG A 52 16.21 28.60 2.38
CA ARG A 52 14.97 28.80 1.63
C ARG A 52 14.04 29.69 2.41
N ILE A 53 13.49 30.70 1.74
CA ILE A 53 12.46 31.59 2.28
C ILE A 53 11.18 31.32 1.50
N ASN A 54 10.08 31.01 2.19
CA ASN A 54 8.78 30.82 1.55
C ASN A 54 7.94 32.11 1.54
N ALA A 55 6.77 32.06 0.90
CA ALA A 55 5.84 33.19 0.81
C ALA A 55 5.29 33.69 2.16
N ARG A 56 5.51 32.95 3.27
CA ARG A 56 5.14 33.35 4.63
C ARG A 56 6.34 33.89 5.43
N GLU A 57 7.42 34.26 4.74
CA GLU A 57 8.69 34.71 5.32
C GLU A 57 9.32 33.70 6.30
N GLU A 58 9.02 32.42 6.15
CA GLU A 58 9.64 31.36 6.94
C GLU A 58 11.00 31.01 6.35
N VAL A 59 12.05 31.11 7.17
CA VAL A 59 13.42 30.77 6.78
C VAL A 59 13.70 29.34 7.20
N ARG A 60 14.00 28.48 6.23
CA ARG A 60 14.38 27.08 6.42
C ARG A 60 15.79 26.81 5.95
N LEU A 61 16.49 25.96 6.70
CA LEU A 61 17.75 25.35 6.29
C LEU A 61 17.47 24.00 5.64
N SER A 62 18.02 23.77 4.45
CA SER A 62 18.03 22.49 3.75
C SER A 62 19.36 21.79 4.00
N PHE A 63 19.36 20.72 4.81
CA PHE A 63 20.59 19.99 5.12
C PHE A 63 21.15 19.29 3.88
N ASP A 64 20.30 18.80 2.99
CA ASP A 64 20.76 18.11 1.78
C ASP A 64 21.62 19.05 0.90
N LYS A 65 21.22 20.32 0.78
CA LYS A 65 21.99 21.38 0.10
C LYS A 65 23.18 21.89 0.91
N LEU A 66 23.06 21.91 2.24
CA LEU A 66 24.17 22.30 3.10
C LEU A 66 25.34 21.31 2.97
N LEU A 67 25.01 20.03 2.83
CA LEU A 67 25.96 18.93 2.72
C LEU A 67 26.65 18.84 1.35
N GLU A 68 26.13 19.50 0.32
CA GLU A 68 26.84 19.67 -0.96
C GLU A 68 28.15 20.45 -0.78
N ASN A 69 28.21 21.33 0.22
CA ASN A 69 29.35 22.21 0.50
C ASN A 69 30.23 21.74 1.69
N GLY A 70 30.06 20.51 2.15
CA GLY A 70 30.86 19.93 3.24
C GLY A 70 30.18 18.77 3.95
N THR A 71 30.94 17.96 4.67
CA THR A 71 30.39 16.82 5.41
C THR A 71 29.62 17.26 6.66
N GLY A 72 28.71 16.40 7.13
CA GLY A 72 27.95 16.69 8.36
C GLY A 72 28.87 16.96 9.56
N GLN A 73 29.98 16.22 9.67
CA GLN A 73 30.97 16.42 10.74
C GLN A 73 31.69 17.77 10.62
N GLN A 74 32.03 18.22 9.40
CA GLN A 74 32.65 19.53 9.20
C GLN A 74 31.72 20.66 9.66
N TRP A 75 30.43 20.57 9.34
CA TRP A 75 29.44 21.54 9.78
C TRP A 75 29.22 21.51 11.30
N LEU A 76 29.18 20.32 11.90
CA LEU A 76 29.08 20.18 13.35
C LEU A 76 30.30 20.77 14.05
N ASN A 77 31.52 20.49 13.58
CA ASN A 77 32.74 21.07 14.14
C ASN A 77 32.72 22.60 14.06
N ARG A 78 32.32 23.17 12.92
CA ARG A 78 32.16 24.65 12.79
C ARG A 78 31.16 25.23 13.78
N ILE A 79 30.06 24.53 14.02
CA ILE A 79 29.04 24.93 15.00
C ILE A 79 29.58 24.79 16.43
N ALA A 80 30.31 23.72 16.71
CA ALA A 80 30.96 23.42 17.99
C ALA A 80 31.98 24.50 18.37
N ASP A 81 32.85 24.86 17.41
CA ASP A 81 33.86 25.92 17.55
C ASP A 81 33.21 27.26 17.90
N ARG A 82 32.08 27.58 17.26
CA ARG A 82 31.35 28.83 17.50
C ARG A 82 30.65 28.85 18.85
N LEU A 83 30.11 27.72 19.29
CA LEU A 83 29.47 27.57 20.61
C LEU A 83 30.48 27.39 21.75
N GLY A 84 31.77 27.22 21.45
CA GLY A 84 32.80 26.94 22.45
C GLY A 84 32.60 25.60 23.16
N CYS A 85 31.95 24.63 22.52
CA CYS A 85 31.65 23.33 23.10
C CYS A 85 32.10 22.19 22.18
N SER A 86 32.36 21.01 22.73
CA SER A 86 32.57 19.80 21.94
C SER A 86 31.22 19.11 21.72
N ILE A 87 30.81 18.95 20.46
CA ILE A 87 29.63 18.13 20.13
C ILE A 87 30.07 16.67 20.20
N ALA A 88 29.61 15.94 21.21
CA ALA A 88 29.85 14.51 21.28
C ALA A 88 29.25 13.83 20.03
N PRO A 89 29.91 12.80 19.46
CA PRO A 89 29.24 11.93 18.51
C PRO A 89 27.93 11.44 19.16
N PRO A 90 26.85 11.29 18.38
CA PRO A 90 25.58 10.82 18.92
C PRO A 90 25.92 9.53 19.64
N VAL A 91 25.58 9.45 20.93
CA VAL A 91 25.74 8.22 21.70
C VAL A 91 25.11 7.15 20.84
N GLU A 92 25.92 6.24 20.28
CA GLU A 92 25.39 5.06 19.62
C GLU A 92 24.51 4.44 20.68
N ARG A 93 23.19 4.55 20.50
CA ARG A 93 22.23 3.91 21.38
C ARG A 93 22.40 2.42 21.07
N HIS A 94 23.40 1.81 21.70
CA HIS A 94 23.64 0.39 21.75
C HIS A 94 22.59 -0.33 22.60
N GLY A 95 21.61 0.39 23.16
CA GLY A 95 20.31 -0.19 23.48
C GLY A 95 19.56 -0.45 22.18
N SER A 96 19.26 -1.72 21.87
CA SER A 96 18.45 -2.10 20.71
C SER A 96 17.20 -1.23 20.64
N SER A 97 17.11 -0.37 19.62
CA SER A 97 15.93 0.49 19.46
C SER A 97 14.67 -0.39 19.45
N PRO A 98 13.52 0.08 19.95
CA PRO A 98 12.27 -0.68 19.87
C PRO A 98 11.97 -1.22 18.46
N ALA A 99 12.37 -0.48 17.42
CA ALA A 99 12.32 -0.91 16.03
C ALA A 99 13.25 -2.10 15.72
N ARG A 100 14.50 -2.10 16.20
CA ARG A 100 15.43 -3.23 16.03
C ARG A 100 14.96 -4.48 16.79
N ILE A 101 14.42 -4.31 18.00
CA ILE A 101 13.80 -5.41 18.76
C ILE A 101 12.63 -5.99 17.98
N LEU A 102 11.73 -5.12 17.49
CA LEU A 102 10.57 -5.54 16.71
C LEU A 102 11.01 -6.26 15.42
N CYS A 103 11.98 -5.73 14.69
CA CYS A 103 12.51 -6.37 13.48
C CYS A 103 13.09 -7.76 13.79
N SER A 104 13.82 -7.91 14.90
CA SER A 104 14.34 -9.21 15.34
C SER A 104 13.21 -10.20 15.65
N ARG A 105 12.16 -9.74 16.34
CA ARG A 105 10.98 -10.56 16.63
C ARG A 105 10.23 -10.97 15.36
N LEU A 106 10.10 -10.06 14.38
CA LEU A 106 9.50 -10.38 13.09
C LEU A 106 10.32 -11.44 12.33
N SER A 107 11.65 -11.33 12.30
CA SER A 107 12.51 -12.34 11.65
C SER A 107 12.44 -13.71 12.32
N LEU A 108 12.16 -13.78 13.62
CA LEU A 108 11.98 -15.04 14.33
C LEU A 108 10.58 -15.63 14.09
N ALA A 109 9.55 -14.80 14.01
CA ALA A 109 8.17 -15.24 13.84
C ALA A 109 7.80 -15.58 12.39
N PHE A 110 8.43 -14.92 11.42
CA PHE A 110 8.13 -15.04 9.99
C PHE A 110 9.41 -15.20 9.17
N PRO A 111 10.14 -16.33 9.32
CA PRO A 111 11.40 -16.55 8.60
C PRO A 111 11.25 -16.54 7.08
N GLU A 112 10.08 -16.91 6.56
CA GLU A 112 9.72 -16.84 5.13
C GLU A 112 9.61 -15.40 4.60
N LEU A 113 9.51 -14.38 5.48
CA LEU A 113 9.54 -12.97 5.11
C LEU A 113 10.96 -12.39 5.22
N GLU A 114 11.98 -13.20 4.91
CA GLU A 114 13.39 -12.79 4.92
C GLU A 114 13.62 -11.48 4.13
N PRO A 115 13.10 -11.31 2.89
CA PRO A 115 13.31 -10.08 2.12
C PRO A 115 12.82 -8.83 2.84
N LEU A 116 11.67 -8.93 3.52
CA LEU A 116 11.13 -7.85 4.34
C LEU A 116 12.05 -7.54 5.52
N THR A 117 12.48 -8.56 6.25
CA THR A 117 13.29 -8.35 7.46
C THR A 117 14.71 -7.88 7.13
N ALA A 118 15.26 -8.26 5.98
CA ALA A 118 16.51 -7.73 5.44
C ALA A 118 16.36 -6.23 5.14
N ALA A 119 15.33 -5.85 4.38
CA ALA A 119 15.04 -4.46 4.05
C ALA A 119 14.83 -3.58 5.30
N LEU A 120 14.13 -4.09 6.33
CA LEU A 120 13.90 -3.39 7.59
C LEU A 120 15.17 -3.26 8.46
N LYS A 121 16.13 -4.18 8.31
CA LYS A 121 17.45 -4.09 8.97
C LYS A 121 18.33 -3.04 8.29
N GLU A 122 18.24 -2.92 6.97
CA GLU A 122 18.95 -1.91 6.19
C GLU A 122 18.40 -0.49 6.46
N ASP A 123 17.07 -0.32 6.49
CA ASP A 123 16.43 0.94 6.86
C ASP A 123 15.28 0.75 7.88
N SER A 124 15.60 0.96 9.16
CA SER A 124 14.60 0.98 10.24
C SER A 124 13.83 2.30 10.36
N THR A 125 14.13 3.31 9.53
CA THR A 125 13.53 4.65 9.63
C THR A 125 11.99 4.63 9.55
N PRO A 126 11.34 3.86 8.65
CA PRO A 126 9.88 3.80 8.59
C PRO A 126 9.26 3.29 9.89
N LEU A 127 9.84 2.23 10.48
CA LEU A 127 9.40 1.70 11.78
C LEU A 127 9.62 2.72 12.90
N GLU A 128 10.78 3.37 12.94
CA GLU A 128 11.09 4.39 13.94
C GLU A 128 10.11 5.57 13.90
N ARG A 129 9.67 5.98 12.71
CA ARG A 129 8.61 6.98 12.56
C ARG A 129 7.26 6.50 13.11
N MET A 130 6.94 5.21 12.96
CA MET A 130 5.71 4.65 13.55
C MET A 130 5.75 4.67 15.08
N PHE A 131 6.91 4.41 15.69
CA PHE A 131 7.11 4.50 17.13
C PHE A 131 7.10 5.93 17.68
N ALA A 132 7.44 6.94 16.86
CA ALA A 132 7.59 8.33 17.33
C ALA A 132 6.31 9.02 17.83
N GLY A 133 5.14 8.37 17.69
CA GLY A 133 3.85 8.95 18.11
C GLY A 133 2.83 7.93 18.64
N LYS A 134 3.25 6.72 19.01
CA LYS A 134 2.35 5.65 19.48
C LYS A 134 3.00 4.80 20.57
N ALA A 135 2.18 4.14 21.38
CA ALA A 135 2.63 3.13 22.31
C ALA A 135 3.29 1.95 21.57
N GLN A 136 4.36 1.40 22.15
CA GLN A 136 5.16 0.34 21.56
C GLN A 136 4.34 -0.93 21.28
N GLU A 137 3.44 -1.29 22.19
CA GLU A 137 2.53 -2.44 22.06
C GLU A 137 1.65 -2.31 20.80
N THR A 138 1.04 -1.15 20.59
CA THR A 138 0.19 -0.90 19.41
C THR A 138 0.99 -0.97 18.10
N VAL A 139 2.23 -0.48 18.06
CA VAL A 139 3.05 -0.59 16.84
C VAL A 139 3.43 -2.05 16.57
N GLY A 140 3.78 -2.80 17.62
CA GLY A 140 4.04 -4.23 17.53
C GLY A 140 2.86 -5.00 16.95
N GLU A 141 1.66 -4.81 17.50
CA GLU A 141 0.44 -5.46 16.98
C GLU A 141 0.20 -5.16 15.50
N TYR A 142 0.33 -3.90 15.08
CA TYR A 142 0.15 -3.52 13.67
C TYR A 142 1.15 -4.23 12.76
N CYS A 143 2.41 -4.29 13.16
CA CYS A 143 3.46 -4.95 12.39
C CYS A 143 3.26 -6.46 12.33
N PHE A 144 2.85 -7.11 13.43
CA PHE A 144 2.55 -8.55 13.40
C PHE A 144 1.32 -8.86 12.54
N GLN A 145 0.26 -8.07 12.64
CA GLN A 145 -0.93 -8.21 11.78
C GLN A 145 -0.58 -8.04 10.30
N ALA A 146 0.28 -7.07 9.96
CA ALA A 146 0.73 -6.88 8.60
C ALA A 146 1.58 -8.05 8.10
N ALA A 147 2.52 -8.55 8.91
CA ALA A 147 3.35 -9.71 8.55
C ALA A 147 2.51 -10.98 8.34
N GLU A 148 1.56 -11.27 9.23
CA GLU A 148 0.65 -12.41 9.06
C GLU A 148 -0.17 -12.32 7.78
N THR A 149 -0.66 -11.11 7.46
CA THR A 149 -1.43 -10.85 6.24
C THR A 149 -0.56 -11.07 5.01
N VAL A 150 0.65 -10.50 4.96
CA VAL A 150 1.59 -10.64 3.83
C VAL A 150 1.99 -12.09 3.65
N ARG A 151 2.38 -12.77 4.73
CA ARG A 151 2.71 -14.21 4.69
C ARG A 151 1.59 -15.04 4.10
N PHE A 152 0.35 -14.78 4.52
CA PHE A 152 -0.80 -15.48 3.97
C PHE A 152 -0.96 -15.20 2.47
N LEU A 153 -0.87 -13.93 2.05
CA LEU A 153 -1.03 -13.54 0.65
C LEU A 153 0.04 -14.15 -0.26
N LEU A 154 1.29 -14.23 0.17
CA LEU A 154 2.37 -14.83 -0.63
C LEU A 154 2.11 -16.30 -1.00
N GLY A 155 1.32 -17.03 -0.20
CA GLY A 155 0.90 -18.40 -0.47
C GLY A 155 -0.54 -18.54 -0.94
N ASN A 156 -1.26 -17.43 -1.14
CA ASN A 156 -2.67 -17.46 -1.46
C ASN A 156 -2.89 -17.72 -2.96
N SER A 157 -3.58 -18.82 -3.27
CA SER A 157 -4.06 -19.13 -4.63
C SER A 157 -5.58 -18.97 -4.74
N GLU A 158 -6.26 -18.61 -3.66
CA GLU A 158 -7.71 -18.55 -3.59
C GLU A 158 -8.22 -17.10 -3.58
N PRO A 159 -9.19 -16.77 -4.44
CA PRO A 159 -9.82 -15.47 -4.43
C PRO A 159 -10.46 -15.11 -3.11
N MET A 160 -10.19 -13.89 -2.64
CA MET A 160 -10.70 -13.39 -1.37
C MET A 160 -10.93 -11.89 -1.41
N THR A 161 -11.72 -11.36 -0.49
CA THR A 161 -11.93 -9.89 -0.39
C THR A 161 -11.04 -9.23 0.66
N ILE A 162 -10.78 -7.92 0.50
CA ILE A 162 -10.13 -7.11 1.55
C ILE A 162 -10.89 -7.18 2.89
N SER A 163 -12.22 -7.32 2.82
CA SER A 163 -13.06 -7.46 4.02
C SER A 163 -12.81 -8.78 4.75
N GLU A 164 -12.63 -9.88 4.02
CA GLU A 164 -12.28 -11.19 4.60
C GLU A 164 -10.89 -11.18 5.23
N LEU A 165 -9.90 -10.58 4.55
CA LEU A 165 -8.57 -10.38 5.12
C LEU A 165 -8.63 -9.65 6.47
N GLY A 166 -9.39 -8.54 6.52
CA GLY A 166 -9.53 -7.75 7.75
C GLY A 166 -10.23 -8.52 8.87
N ALA A 167 -11.25 -9.30 8.53
CA ALA A 167 -11.93 -10.16 9.51
C ALA A 167 -10.99 -11.26 10.04
N ARG A 168 -10.22 -11.90 9.15
CA ARG A 168 -9.33 -13.02 9.48
C ARG A 168 -8.14 -12.62 10.35
N PHE A 169 -7.43 -11.55 9.98
CA PHE A 169 -6.17 -11.17 10.63
C PHE A 169 -6.30 -10.02 11.62
N CYS A 170 -7.43 -9.31 11.61
CA CYS A 170 -7.62 -8.15 12.49
C CYS A 170 -8.88 -8.22 13.35
N GLY A 171 -9.72 -9.27 13.18
CA GLY A 171 -11.03 -9.37 13.84
C GLY A 171 -12.03 -8.29 13.39
N ASP A 172 -11.73 -7.56 12.31
CA ASP A 172 -12.53 -6.43 11.85
C ASP A 172 -12.45 -6.27 10.32
N SER A 173 -13.57 -6.56 9.66
CA SER A 173 -13.72 -6.48 8.19
C SER A 173 -13.52 -5.08 7.59
N LYS A 174 -13.35 -4.03 8.40
CA LYS A 174 -13.09 -2.66 7.96
C LYS A 174 -11.62 -2.27 8.09
N ARG A 175 -10.85 -2.99 8.90
CA ARG A 175 -9.51 -2.59 9.34
C ARG A 175 -8.46 -2.55 8.23
N LEU A 176 -8.65 -3.35 7.17
CA LEU A 176 -7.80 -3.36 5.98
C LEU A 176 -8.39 -2.58 4.80
N ARG A 177 -9.55 -1.93 4.93
CA ARG A 177 -10.14 -1.15 3.83
C ARG A 177 -9.38 0.13 3.55
N GLN A 178 -8.75 0.72 4.56
CA GLN A 178 -8.01 1.98 4.42
C GLN A 178 -7.06 2.20 5.60
N GLY A 179 -6.20 3.20 5.48
CA GLY A 179 -5.35 3.68 6.57
C GLY A 179 -4.04 2.89 6.71
N LYS A 180 -3.36 3.14 7.84
CA LYS A 180 -1.94 2.78 8.01
C LYS A 180 -1.66 1.27 7.91
N LEU A 181 -2.57 0.42 8.38
CA LEU A 181 -2.37 -1.02 8.29
C LEU A 181 -2.43 -1.49 6.83
N ARG A 182 -3.40 -1.00 6.05
CA ARG A 182 -3.48 -1.27 4.60
C ARG A 182 -2.20 -0.82 3.90
N THR A 183 -1.76 0.42 4.14
CA THR A 183 -0.52 0.95 3.57
C THR A 183 0.67 0.07 3.91
N LEU A 184 0.80 -0.34 5.16
CA LEU A 184 1.91 -1.20 5.62
C LEU A 184 1.89 -2.58 4.94
N VAL A 185 0.72 -3.21 4.84
CA VAL A 185 0.57 -4.49 4.13
C VAL A 185 0.98 -4.34 2.67
N MET A 186 0.57 -3.26 1.99
CA MET A 186 0.92 -3.04 0.59
C MET A 186 2.42 -2.80 0.39
N GLU A 187 3.04 -1.96 1.22
CA GLU A 187 4.49 -1.73 1.19
C GLU A 187 5.27 -3.03 1.40
N TRP A 188 4.88 -3.83 2.37
CA TRP A 188 5.58 -5.07 2.70
C TRP A 188 5.35 -6.17 1.66
N LEU A 189 4.16 -6.21 1.07
CA LEU A 189 3.85 -7.12 -0.03
C LEU A 189 4.67 -6.78 -1.28
N ARG A 190 4.93 -5.48 -1.55
CA ARG A 190 5.85 -5.05 -2.63
C ARG A 190 7.26 -5.55 -2.37
N ILE A 191 7.80 -5.35 -1.17
CA ILE A 191 9.15 -5.80 -0.80
C ILE A 191 9.31 -7.31 -0.97
N CYS A 192 8.28 -8.09 -0.64
CA CYS A 192 8.32 -9.54 -0.75
C CYS A 192 8.00 -10.08 -2.16
N SER A 193 7.58 -9.22 -3.09
CA SER A 193 7.16 -9.61 -4.43
C SER A 193 8.29 -9.39 -5.43
N PRO A 194 8.70 -10.39 -6.23
CA PRO A 194 9.78 -10.25 -7.21
C PRO A 194 9.59 -9.09 -8.20
N ASP A 195 8.34 -8.77 -8.53
CA ASP A 195 7.95 -7.69 -9.45
C ASP A 195 7.18 -6.57 -8.73
N GLY A 196 7.27 -6.47 -7.40
CA GLY A 196 6.46 -5.54 -6.60
C GLY A 196 6.68 -4.08 -6.96
N ASP A 197 7.88 -3.71 -7.40
CA ASP A 197 8.23 -2.36 -7.82
C ASP A 197 7.73 -2.01 -9.23
N LEU A 198 7.39 -3.01 -10.05
CA LEU A 198 6.85 -2.81 -11.41
C LEU A 198 5.34 -2.55 -11.42
N LEU A 199 4.64 -2.87 -10.34
CA LEU A 199 3.20 -2.70 -10.21
C LEU A 199 2.90 -1.33 -9.59
N GLU A 200 2.68 -0.30 -10.40
CA GLU A 200 2.42 1.05 -9.89
C GLU A 200 1.11 1.11 -9.09
N GLU A 201 0.07 0.41 -9.55
CA GLU A 201 -1.25 0.43 -8.91
C GLU A 201 -1.42 -0.63 -7.82
N GLU A 202 -2.15 -0.26 -6.76
CA GLU A 202 -2.45 -1.17 -5.65
C GLU A 202 -3.39 -2.33 -6.07
N SER A 203 -4.33 -2.06 -6.98
CA SER A 203 -5.25 -3.02 -7.58
C SER A 203 -4.51 -4.17 -8.26
N ASP A 204 -3.46 -3.86 -9.01
CA ASP A 204 -2.67 -4.86 -9.73
C ASP A 204 -1.90 -5.75 -8.75
N LEU A 205 -1.30 -5.14 -7.73
CA LEU A 205 -0.61 -5.86 -6.66
C LEU A 205 -1.57 -6.82 -5.94
N LEU A 206 -2.74 -6.35 -5.54
CA LEU A 206 -3.75 -7.16 -4.86
C LEU A 206 -4.29 -8.28 -5.76
N SER A 207 -4.54 -7.99 -7.03
CA SER A 207 -5.05 -8.97 -8.00
C SER A 207 -4.08 -10.13 -8.21
N ARG A 208 -2.77 -9.87 -8.17
CA ARG A 208 -1.73 -10.91 -8.24
C ARG A 208 -1.86 -11.96 -7.14
N TYR A 209 -2.33 -11.55 -5.96
CA TYR A 209 -2.56 -12.42 -4.81
C TYR A 209 -4.03 -12.79 -4.63
N HIS A 210 -4.81 -12.71 -5.72
CA HIS A 210 -6.23 -13.05 -5.79
C HIS A 210 -7.10 -12.24 -4.80
N VAL A 211 -6.70 -11.03 -4.44
CA VAL A 211 -7.50 -10.16 -3.59
C VAL A 211 -8.41 -9.29 -4.43
N LEU A 212 -9.72 -9.51 -4.31
CA LEU A 212 -10.76 -8.81 -5.04
C LEU A 212 -11.03 -7.44 -4.41
N SER A 213 -10.95 -6.40 -5.25
CA SER A 213 -11.13 -4.99 -4.87
C SER A 213 -12.57 -4.66 -4.49
N ASP A 214 -13.56 -5.34 -5.08
CA ASP A 214 -14.96 -4.93 -5.02
C ASP A 214 -15.90 -6.04 -4.50
N ARG A 215 -16.76 -5.65 -3.57
CA ARG A 215 -17.86 -6.45 -3.00
C ARG A 215 -18.93 -6.80 -4.04
N LEU A 216 -18.96 -6.11 -5.18
CA LEU A 216 -19.90 -6.36 -6.28
C LEU A 216 -19.34 -7.32 -7.33
N THR A 217 -18.03 -7.61 -7.33
CA THR A 217 -17.37 -8.50 -8.31
C THR A 217 -17.44 -9.99 -7.97
N VAL A 218 -18.24 -10.36 -6.96
CA VAL A 218 -18.47 -11.75 -6.54
C VAL A 218 -19.60 -12.44 -7.32
N HIS A 219 -20.23 -11.76 -8.28
CA HIS A 219 -21.26 -12.36 -9.12
C HIS A 219 -21.05 -12.02 -10.60
N ALA A 220 -21.50 -12.92 -11.49
CA ALA A 220 -21.66 -12.66 -12.91
C ALA A 220 -23.16 -12.75 -13.25
N VAL A 221 -23.64 -11.85 -14.10
CA VAL A 221 -25.03 -11.88 -14.58
C VAL A 221 -25.03 -12.34 -16.03
N PHE A 222 -25.74 -13.44 -16.30
CA PHE A 222 -25.73 -14.11 -17.60
C PHE A 222 -27.15 -14.47 -18.05
N TYR A 223 -27.42 -14.32 -19.35
CA TYR A 223 -28.66 -14.74 -19.98
C TYR A 223 -28.33 -15.63 -21.18
N GLY A 224 -28.74 -16.90 -21.14
CA GLY A 224 -28.52 -17.83 -22.24
C GLY A 224 -28.85 -19.27 -21.86
N PRO A 225 -29.04 -20.16 -22.84
CA PRO A 225 -29.44 -21.54 -22.59
C PRO A 225 -28.23 -22.42 -22.25
N VAL A 226 -27.74 -22.34 -21.01
CA VAL A 226 -26.59 -23.12 -20.54
C VAL A 226 -26.93 -24.01 -19.35
N ILE A 227 -26.24 -25.14 -19.29
CA ILE A 227 -26.20 -26.07 -18.16
C ILE A 227 -24.76 -26.28 -17.75
N TYR A 228 -24.51 -26.68 -16.52
CA TYR A 228 -23.14 -26.94 -16.06
C TYR A 228 -23.05 -28.19 -15.20
N GLU A 229 -21.85 -28.75 -15.14
CA GLU A 229 -21.49 -29.89 -14.33
C GLU A 229 -20.59 -29.44 -13.17
N LYS A 230 -20.90 -29.92 -11.97
CA LYS A 230 -20.12 -29.69 -10.76
C LYS A 230 -20.17 -30.95 -9.89
N ASP A 231 -19.00 -31.47 -9.52
CA ASP A 231 -18.86 -32.65 -8.68
C ASP A 231 -19.63 -33.87 -9.25
N GLY A 232 -19.62 -34.01 -10.58
CA GLY A 232 -20.36 -35.06 -11.32
C GLY A 232 -21.88 -34.87 -11.37
N THR A 233 -22.40 -33.77 -10.85
CA THR A 233 -23.84 -33.42 -10.89
C THR A 233 -24.11 -32.36 -11.94
N VAL A 234 -25.13 -32.58 -12.76
CA VAL A 234 -25.59 -31.59 -13.75
C VAL A 234 -26.62 -30.66 -13.14
N PHE A 235 -26.41 -29.36 -13.33
CA PHE A 235 -27.29 -28.28 -12.88
C PHE A 235 -27.83 -27.51 -14.08
N ASP A 236 -29.16 -27.33 -14.12
CA ASP A 236 -29.90 -26.74 -15.24
C ASP A 236 -30.64 -25.44 -14.85
N TRP A 237 -30.42 -24.90 -13.65
CA TRP A 237 -31.18 -23.75 -13.15
C TRP A 237 -30.95 -22.48 -13.99
N ILE A 238 -29.78 -22.31 -14.61
CA ILE A 238 -29.50 -21.19 -15.52
C ILE A 238 -30.40 -21.30 -16.76
N PHE A 239 -30.49 -22.49 -17.35
CA PHE A 239 -31.40 -22.77 -18.46
C PHE A 239 -32.87 -22.57 -18.08
N ARG A 240 -33.30 -23.00 -16.88
CA ARG A 240 -34.67 -22.77 -16.40
C ARG A 240 -35.01 -21.28 -16.27
N LEU A 241 -34.08 -20.45 -15.78
CA LEU A 241 -34.26 -18.99 -15.74
C LEU A 241 -34.34 -18.40 -17.15
N TYR A 242 -33.49 -18.86 -18.06
CA TYR A 242 -33.54 -18.45 -19.47
C TYR A 242 -34.91 -18.75 -20.11
N GLN A 243 -35.47 -19.94 -19.87
CA GLN A 243 -36.82 -20.32 -20.33
C GLN A 243 -37.92 -19.40 -19.78
N GLN A 244 -37.72 -18.86 -18.58
CA GLN A 244 -38.62 -17.88 -17.95
C GLN A 244 -38.37 -16.44 -18.44
N GLY A 245 -37.32 -16.21 -19.23
CA GLY A 245 -36.92 -14.88 -19.70
C GLY A 245 -36.15 -14.08 -18.66
N GLU A 246 -35.61 -14.72 -17.63
CA GLU A 246 -34.86 -14.09 -16.53
C GLU A 246 -33.35 -14.34 -16.67
N PRO A 247 -32.50 -13.40 -16.24
CA PRO A 247 -31.06 -13.60 -16.20
C PRO A 247 -30.64 -14.36 -14.93
N ALA A 248 -29.63 -15.21 -15.06
CA ALA A 248 -28.99 -15.87 -13.94
C ALA A 248 -27.95 -14.96 -13.28
N THR A 249 -28.02 -14.82 -11.95
CA THR A 249 -26.93 -14.21 -11.15
C THR A 249 -26.12 -15.32 -10.51
N ILE A 250 -24.90 -15.53 -10.99
CA ILE A 250 -24.04 -16.65 -10.62
C ILE A 250 -22.94 -16.15 -9.68
N GLY A 251 -22.91 -16.66 -8.45
CA GLY A 251 -21.88 -16.30 -7.47
C GLY A 251 -20.53 -16.96 -7.73
N TRP A 252 -19.48 -16.31 -7.23
CA TRP A 252 -18.10 -16.76 -7.33
C TRP A 252 -17.90 -18.17 -6.78
N SER A 253 -18.51 -18.47 -5.62
CA SER A 253 -18.48 -19.81 -4.99
C SER A 253 -19.10 -20.90 -5.86
N THR A 254 -20.06 -20.56 -6.73
CA THR A 254 -20.59 -21.49 -7.72
C THR A 254 -19.58 -21.68 -8.84
N LEU A 255 -19.06 -20.58 -9.42
CA LEU A 255 -18.17 -20.59 -10.59
C LEU A 255 -16.83 -21.28 -10.36
N GLN A 256 -16.28 -21.24 -9.13
CA GLN A 256 -14.97 -21.84 -8.83
C GLN A 256 -14.93 -23.35 -9.08
N ASN A 257 -16.04 -24.03 -8.82
CA ASN A 257 -16.12 -25.50 -8.83
C ASN A 257 -16.96 -26.01 -10.01
N ILE A 258 -17.15 -25.20 -11.04
CA ILE A 258 -17.75 -25.70 -12.28
C ILE A 258 -16.68 -26.45 -13.05
N ASP A 259 -16.92 -27.74 -13.25
CA ASP A 259 -16.04 -28.61 -14.03
C ASP A 259 -16.15 -28.26 -15.52
N ARG A 260 -17.39 -28.15 -16.01
CA ARG A 260 -17.72 -27.86 -17.40
C ARG A 260 -19.05 -27.11 -17.52
N ILE A 261 -19.15 -26.24 -18.51
CA ILE A 261 -20.39 -25.57 -18.90
C ILE A 261 -20.67 -25.91 -20.37
N TYR A 262 -21.94 -26.10 -20.70
CA TYR A 262 -22.39 -26.48 -22.03
C TYR A 262 -23.61 -25.66 -22.43
N TRP A 263 -23.73 -25.39 -23.72
CA TRP A 263 -24.97 -24.92 -24.30
C TRP A 263 -25.97 -26.07 -24.30
N TYR A 264 -27.24 -25.81 -23.95
CA TYR A 264 -28.23 -26.87 -23.74
C TYR A 264 -28.44 -27.76 -24.97
N ASP A 265 -28.32 -27.20 -26.18
CA ASP A 265 -28.44 -27.94 -27.45
C ASP A 265 -27.07 -28.32 -28.06
N ASP A 266 -25.99 -28.28 -27.28
CA ASP A 266 -24.59 -28.55 -27.67
C ASP A 266 -24.01 -27.71 -28.84
N GLU A 267 -24.81 -26.83 -29.45
CA GLU A 267 -24.33 -25.84 -30.43
C GLU A 267 -23.86 -24.55 -29.73
N PRO A 268 -22.60 -24.14 -29.92
CA PRO A 268 -22.09 -22.91 -29.32
C PRO A 268 -22.78 -21.69 -29.89
N LEU A 269 -23.50 -20.96 -29.04
CA LEU A 269 -24.13 -19.71 -29.40
C LEU A 269 -23.14 -18.54 -29.29
N PRO A 270 -23.34 -17.46 -30.07
CA PRO A 270 -22.58 -16.24 -29.91
C PRO A 270 -22.68 -15.69 -28.48
N LEU A 271 -21.53 -15.37 -27.88
CA LEU A 271 -21.46 -14.73 -26.56
C LEU A 271 -21.27 -13.22 -26.72
N ILE A 272 -22.26 -12.44 -26.32
CA ILE A 272 -22.24 -10.98 -26.32
C ILE A 272 -21.92 -10.48 -24.92
N CYS A 273 -20.86 -9.68 -24.79
CA CYS A 273 -20.54 -8.98 -23.55
C CYS A 273 -21.17 -7.58 -23.55
N CYS A 274 -21.90 -7.24 -22.50
CA CYS A 274 -22.58 -5.95 -22.36
C CYS A 274 -22.12 -5.24 -21.09
N GLU A 275 -21.54 -4.06 -21.25
CA GLU A 275 -21.14 -3.23 -20.12
C GLU A 275 -22.34 -2.57 -19.42
N ASN A 276 -23.34 -2.18 -20.21
CA ASN A 276 -24.46 -1.36 -19.76
C ASN A 276 -25.76 -2.17 -19.61
N GLU A 277 -26.55 -1.86 -18.58
CA GLU A 277 -27.79 -2.57 -18.25
C GLU A 277 -28.88 -2.37 -19.32
N ALA A 278 -28.96 -1.17 -19.91
CA ALA A 278 -29.94 -0.85 -20.94
C ALA A 278 -29.78 -1.72 -22.22
N PRO A 279 -28.58 -1.82 -22.82
CA PRO A 279 -28.31 -2.77 -23.92
C PRO A 279 -28.54 -4.23 -23.51
N PHE A 280 -28.12 -4.63 -22.32
CA PHE A 280 -28.34 -5.99 -21.80
C PHE A 280 -29.85 -6.34 -21.77
N SER A 281 -30.65 -5.48 -21.17
CA SER A 281 -32.10 -5.63 -21.06
C SER A 281 -32.82 -5.57 -22.40
N LYS A 282 -32.27 -4.82 -23.37
CA LYS A 282 -32.79 -4.77 -24.74
C LYS A 282 -32.56 -6.12 -25.45
N LEU A 283 -31.33 -6.63 -25.44
CA LEU A 283 -30.97 -7.89 -26.10
C LEU A 283 -31.73 -9.09 -25.50
N MET A 284 -31.95 -9.10 -24.18
CA MET A 284 -32.79 -10.11 -23.53
C MET A 284 -34.23 -10.12 -24.05
N ARG A 285 -34.83 -8.94 -24.25
CA ARG A 285 -36.20 -8.80 -24.77
C ARG A 285 -36.32 -9.23 -26.24
N GLU A 286 -35.23 -9.09 -27.00
CA GLU A 286 -35.17 -9.51 -28.41
C GLU A 286 -35.12 -11.04 -28.57
N LYS A 287 -34.87 -11.80 -27.49
CA LYS A 287 -34.91 -13.28 -27.43
C LYS A 287 -34.16 -13.98 -28.59
N GLN A 288 -33.06 -13.39 -29.03
CA GLN A 288 -32.20 -14.02 -30.02
C GLN A 288 -31.49 -15.23 -29.40
N GLN A 289 -31.19 -16.26 -30.19
CA GLN A 289 -30.41 -17.43 -29.75
C GLN A 289 -28.94 -17.01 -29.56
N GLN A 290 -28.65 -16.42 -28.41
CA GLN A 290 -27.32 -15.93 -28.02
C GLN A 290 -27.15 -16.01 -26.50
N GLY A 291 -25.90 -16.09 -26.05
CA GLY A 291 -25.57 -15.83 -24.65
C GLY A 291 -25.21 -14.36 -24.46
N ILE A 292 -25.66 -13.78 -23.36
CA ILE A 292 -25.40 -12.38 -23.02
C ILE A 292 -24.78 -12.35 -21.62
N LEU A 293 -23.57 -11.80 -21.52
CA LEU A 293 -22.83 -11.64 -20.28
C LEU A 293 -22.76 -10.16 -19.91
N PHE A 294 -23.31 -9.80 -18.75
CA PHE A 294 -23.25 -8.42 -18.24
C PHE A 294 -21.94 -8.21 -17.47
N THR A 295 -21.17 -7.19 -17.84
CA THR A 295 -19.84 -6.92 -17.26
C THR A 295 -19.82 -5.78 -16.25
N SER A 296 -20.80 -4.86 -16.28
CA SER A 296 -20.91 -3.71 -15.37
C SER A 296 -19.63 -2.86 -15.27
N GLY A 297 -19.03 -2.51 -16.41
CA GLY A 297 -17.73 -1.82 -16.47
C GLY A 297 -16.57 -2.79 -16.71
N PHE A 298 -15.44 -2.55 -16.02
CA PHE A 298 -14.26 -3.43 -16.09
C PHE A 298 -14.61 -4.83 -15.53
N PRO A 299 -14.40 -5.91 -16.28
CA PRO A 299 -14.92 -7.22 -15.90
C PRO A 299 -14.23 -7.75 -14.65
N GLY A 300 -15.00 -7.93 -13.58
CA GLY A 300 -14.54 -8.57 -12.34
C GLY A 300 -14.25 -10.06 -12.51
N SER A 301 -13.64 -10.68 -11.49
CA SER A 301 -13.18 -12.07 -11.58
C SER A 301 -14.29 -13.08 -11.91
N ALA A 302 -15.50 -12.91 -11.35
CA ALA A 302 -16.65 -13.77 -11.69
C ALA A 302 -17.02 -13.70 -13.17
N VAL A 303 -17.05 -12.49 -13.74
CA VAL A 303 -17.32 -12.26 -15.16
C VAL A 303 -16.22 -12.90 -16.02
N GLN A 304 -14.95 -12.70 -15.66
CA GLN A 304 -13.82 -13.28 -16.38
C GLN A 304 -13.83 -14.82 -16.35
N LYS A 305 -14.10 -15.43 -15.19
CA LYS A 305 -14.18 -16.89 -15.06
C LYS A 305 -15.33 -17.46 -15.86
N LEU A 306 -16.51 -16.84 -15.80
CA LEU A 306 -17.66 -17.30 -16.59
C LEU A 306 -17.39 -17.16 -18.09
N TYR A 307 -16.78 -16.06 -18.52
CA TYR A 307 -16.34 -15.88 -19.90
C TYR A 307 -15.38 -16.99 -20.34
N GLN A 308 -14.37 -17.33 -19.53
CA GLN A 308 -13.43 -18.42 -19.82
C GLN A 308 -14.10 -19.80 -19.90
N LEU A 309 -15.14 -20.04 -19.09
CA LEU A 309 -15.90 -21.28 -19.13
C LEU A 309 -16.73 -21.38 -20.42
N LEU A 310 -17.32 -20.27 -20.88
CA LEU A 310 -18.20 -20.21 -22.04
C LEU A 310 -17.48 -20.01 -23.38
N ALA A 311 -16.27 -19.47 -23.37
CA ALA A 311 -15.51 -19.20 -24.58
C ALA A 311 -15.22 -20.51 -25.35
N PRO A 312 -15.30 -20.50 -26.70
CA PRO A 312 -14.92 -21.67 -27.50
C PRO A 312 -13.48 -22.08 -27.19
N ARG A 313 -13.25 -23.38 -26.97
CA ARG A 313 -11.91 -23.96 -26.86
C ARG A 313 -11.36 -24.33 -28.23
#